data_AF-A0A7V1HDS0-F1
#
_entry.id   AF-A0A7V1HDS0-F1
#
_cell.length_a   1.000
_cell.length_b   1.000
_cell.length_c   1.000
_cell.angle_alpha   90.00
_cell.angle_beta   90.00
_cell.angle_gamma   90.00
#
_symmetry.space_group_name_H-M   'P 1'
#
loop_
_entity.id
_entity.type
_entity.pdbx_description
1 polymer ?
#
loop_
_entity_poly.entity_id
_entity_poly.type
_entity_poly.pdbx_seq_one_letter_code
_entity_poly.pdbx_strand_id
1 'polypeptide(L)'
;MREIKFRGKRVDNGKWVYGWLVNDVIWWDKNGKEMDYESIVLETVGQYTGLKDKNGVGIYEGDIVEFDNKFNQDFNIDWKWRDIIEFCWERYCQKPLRIFMTIK
;
A
#
# COMPACT_ATOMS: atom_id res chain seq x y z
N MET A 1 3.79 -11.40 13.39
CA MET A 1 4.24 -10.01 13.60
C MET A 1 4.36 -9.37 12.23
N ARG A 2 3.67 -8.25 11.98
CA ARG A 2 3.68 -7.57 10.67
C ARG A 2 4.89 -6.63 10.54
N GLU A 3 5.47 -6.52 9.36
CA GLU A 3 6.53 -5.55 9.08
C GLU A 3 5.95 -4.13 9.18
N ILE A 4 6.54 -3.29 10.04
CA ILE A 4 6.14 -1.90 10.19
C ILE A 4 7.00 -1.08 9.25
N LYS A 5 6.42 -0.72 8.10
CA LYS A 5 7.05 0.06 7.06
C LYS A 5 6.02 0.99 6.43
N PHE A 6 6.45 2.21 6.11
CA PHE A 6 5.62 3.25 5.53
C PHE A 6 6.25 3.77 4.24
N ARG A 7 5.43 4.42 3.42
CA ARG A 7 5.87 5.23 2.29
C ARG A 7 5.22 6.60 2.31
N GLY A 8 5.81 7.55 1.60
CA GLY A 8 5.27 8.88 1.39
C GLY A 8 5.96 9.56 0.21
N LYS A 9 5.28 10.50 -0.45
CA LYS A 9 5.92 11.33 -1.48
C LYS A 9 6.65 12.48 -0.81
N ARG A 10 7.90 12.70 -1.21
CA ARG A 10 8.70 13.83 -0.75
C ARG A 10 8.07 15.15 -1.18
N VAL A 11 8.20 16.17 -0.34
CA VAL A 11 7.69 17.53 -0.64
C VAL A 11 8.48 18.20 -1.77
N ASP A 12 9.77 17.90 -1.90
CA ASP A 12 10.70 18.58 -2.82
C ASP A 12 10.53 18.16 -4.29
N ASN A 13 10.38 16.86 -4.56
CA ASN A 13 10.42 16.29 -5.90
C ASN A 13 9.29 15.31 -6.20
N GLY A 14 8.39 15.07 -5.25
CA GLY A 14 7.23 14.17 -5.41
C GLY A 14 7.58 12.68 -5.55
N LYS A 15 8.85 12.28 -5.40
CA LYS A 15 9.27 10.87 -5.45
C LYS A 15 8.89 10.16 -4.16
N TRP A 16 8.66 8.86 -4.28
CA TRP A 16 8.39 7.99 -3.13
C TRP A 16 9.66 7.74 -2.32
N VAL A 17 9.54 7.83 -1.00
CA VAL A 17 10.52 7.37 -0.02
C VAL A 17 9.85 6.34 0.90
N TYR A 18 10.65 5.40 1.42
CA TYR A 18 10.17 4.27 2.21
C TYR A 18 10.97 4.14 3.49
N GLY A 19 10.30 3.86 4.61
CA GLY A 19 10.97 3.75 5.90
C GLY A 19 10.02 3.75 7.09
N TRP A 20 10.48 4.29 8.21
CA TRP A 20 9.69 4.45 9.44
C TRP A 20 9.08 5.85 9.49
N LEU A 21 7.78 5.93 9.73
CA LEU A 21 7.10 7.20 9.96
C LEU A 21 7.32 7.64 11.40
N VAL A 22 7.96 8.80 11.59
CA VAL A 22 8.22 9.39 12.91
C VAL A 22 7.98 10.89 12.80
N ASN A 23 7.06 11.45 13.60
CA ASN A 23 6.74 12.88 13.61
C ASN A 23 6.60 13.48 12.20
N ASP A 24 5.73 12.88 11.38
CA ASP A 24 5.39 13.35 10.04
C ASP A 24 6.53 13.35 8.99
N VAL A 25 7.66 12.72 9.31
CA VAL A 25 8.77 12.47 8.37
C VAL A 25 9.04 10.97 8.22
N ILE A 26 9.61 10.59 7.08
CA ILE A 26 10.05 9.21 6.85
C ILE A 26 11.55 9.12 7.13
N TRP A 27 11.88 8.33 8.15
CA TRP A 27 13.24 7.92 8.50
C TRP A 27 13.62 6.69 7.69
N TRP A 28 14.76 6.72 7.03
CA TRP A 28 15.23 5.60 6.22
C TRP A 28 16.72 5.39 6.39
N ASP A 29 17.14 4.15 6.20
CA ASP A 29 18.53 3.77 6.33
C ASP A 29 19.29 4.08 5.05
N LYS A 30 20.25 5.00 5.17
CA LYS A 30 21.18 5.35 4.12
C LYS A 30 22.37 4.41 4.18
N ASN A 31 22.34 3.37 3.34
CA ASN A 31 23.43 2.42 3.13
C ASN A 31 23.86 1.60 4.37
N GLY A 32 22.97 1.37 5.35
CA GLY A 32 23.22 0.48 6.48
C GLY A 32 24.00 1.12 7.64
N LYS A 33 24.25 2.42 7.60
CA LYS A 33 25.20 3.08 8.51
C LYS A 33 24.73 4.42 9.07
N GLU A 34 23.88 5.12 8.34
CA GLU A 34 23.42 6.45 8.71
C GLU A 34 21.90 6.53 8.55
N MET A 35 21.23 7.12 9.54
CA MET A 35 19.80 7.39 9.45
C MET A 35 19.62 8.76 8.79
N ASP A 36 18.84 8.78 7.72
CA ASP A 36 18.42 10.00 7.05
C ASP A 36 16.90 10.17 7.19
N TYR A 37 16.38 11.37 7.00
CA TYR A 37 14.95 11.63 7.06
C TYR A 37 14.51 12.53 5.92
N GLU A 38 13.27 12.35 5.49
CA GLU A 38 12.70 13.12 4.39
C GLU A 38 11.34 13.69 4.78
N SER A 39 11.15 14.98 4.49
CA SER A 39 9.85 15.63 4.59
C SER A 39 8.93 15.11 3.49
N ILE A 40 7.73 14.71 3.89
CA ILE A 40 6.75 14.09 3.02
C ILE A 40 5.42 14.85 3.02
N VAL A 41 4.62 14.62 1.98
CA VAL A 41 3.23 15.04 1.90
C VAL A 41 2.39 14.02 2.68
N LEU A 42 1.80 14.44 3.81
CA LEU A 42 1.18 13.53 4.78
C LEU A 42 -0.01 12.75 4.21
N GLU A 43 -0.76 13.35 3.28
CA GLU A 43 -1.89 12.73 2.60
C GLU A 43 -1.48 11.58 1.69
N THR A 44 -0.18 11.45 1.39
CA THR A 44 0.37 10.36 0.57
C THR A 44 0.93 9.22 1.43
N VAL A 45 0.85 9.33 2.75
CA VAL A 45 1.33 8.29 3.66
C VAL A 45 0.50 7.03 3.49
N GLY A 46 1.19 5.90 3.32
CA GLY A 46 0.56 4.58 3.31
C GLY A 46 1.38 3.58 4.10
N GLN A 47 0.72 2.80 4.96
CA GLN A 47 1.35 1.67 5.64
C GLN A 47 1.46 0.47 4.69
N TYR A 48 2.57 -0.25 4.78
CA TYR A 48 2.78 -1.48 4.04
C TYR A 48 1.77 -2.56 4.48
N THR A 49 1.15 -3.22 3.51
CA THR A 49 0.15 -4.26 3.76
C THR A 49 0.76 -5.61 4.18
N GLY A 50 2.06 -5.81 3.95
CA GLY A 50 2.69 -7.12 4.05
C GLY A 50 2.63 -7.93 2.75
N LEU A 51 1.95 -7.43 1.72
CA LEU A 51 1.76 -8.11 0.43
C LEU A 51 2.55 -7.44 -0.68
N LYS A 52 2.90 -8.21 -1.70
CA LYS A 52 3.55 -7.75 -2.92
C LYS A 52 2.67 -8.05 -4.13
N ASP A 53 2.76 -7.20 -5.15
CA ASP A 53 2.14 -7.45 -6.43
C ASP A 53 2.86 -8.57 -7.21
N LYS A 54 2.38 -8.86 -8.41
CA LYS A 54 2.98 -9.87 -9.32
C LYS A 54 4.41 -9.53 -9.76
N ASN A 55 4.84 -8.28 -9.63
CA ASN A 55 6.18 -7.81 -9.98
C ASN A 55 7.10 -7.76 -8.74
N GLY A 56 6.63 -8.19 -7.57
CA GLY A 56 7.39 -8.15 -6.32
C GLY A 56 7.43 -6.76 -5.66
N VAL A 57 6.64 -5.80 -6.14
CA VAL A 57 6.52 -4.45 -5.56
C VAL A 57 5.58 -4.51 -4.36
N GLY A 58 6.01 -3.98 -3.22
CA GLY A 58 5.17 -3.94 -2.03
C GLY A 58 3.91 -3.10 -2.24
N ILE A 59 2.78 -3.59 -1.76
CA ILE A 59 1.48 -2.91 -1.81
C ILE A 59 1.28 -2.15 -0.50
N TYR A 60 0.94 -0.87 -0.61
CA TYR A 60 0.73 0.01 0.53
C TYR A 60 -0.70 0.55 0.50
N GLU A 61 -1.15 1.05 1.64
CA GLU A 61 -2.39 1.81 1.70
C GLU A 61 -2.37 2.99 0.70
N GLY A 62 -3.54 3.24 0.09
CA GLY A 62 -3.73 4.21 -0.99
C GLY A 62 -3.29 3.74 -2.38
N ASP A 63 -2.71 2.53 -2.53
CA ASP A 63 -2.41 1.99 -3.86
C ASP A 63 -3.68 1.64 -4.63
N ILE A 64 -3.67 1.95 -5.92
CA ILE A 64 -4.67 1.45 -6.88
C ILE A 64 -4.12 0.16 -7.47
N VAL A 65 -4.83 -0.94 -7.24
CA VAL A 65 -4.45 -2.27 -7.72
C VAL A 65 -5.47 -2.78 -8.73
N GLU A 66 -4.99 -3.51 -9.75
CA GLU A 66 -5.82 -4.16 -10.76
C GLU A 66 -5.86 -5.67 -10.51
N PHE A 67 -7.05 -6.25 -10.40
CA PHE A 67 -7.25 -7.68 -10.19
C PHE A 67 -7.86 -8.33 -11.42
N ASP A 68 -7.27 -9.45 -11.83
CA ASP A 68 -7.85 -10.34 -12.82
C ASP A 68 -8.89 -11.24 -12.14
N ASN A 69 -10.13 -11.23 -12.63
CA ASN A 69 -11.19 -12.06 -12.08
C ASN A 69 -11.05 -13.51 -12.58
N LYS A 70 -10.33 -14.37 -11.85
CA LYS A 70 -10.13 -15.78 -12.23
C LYS A 70 -11.34 -16.69 -12.00
N PHE A 71 -12.46 -16.17 -11.47
CA PHE A 71 -13.67 -16.97 -11.20
C PHE A 71 -14.55 -17.24 -12.43
N ASN A 72 -14.22 -16.68 -13.60
CA ASN A 72 -15.08 -16.69 -14.80
C ASN A 72 -14.56 -17.59 -15.94
N GLN A 73 -13.98 -18.76 -15.62
CA GLN A 73 -13.51 -19.69 -16.66
C GLN A 73 -14.64 -20.21 -17.57
N ASP A 74 -15.90 -20.12 -17.12
CA ASP A 74 -17.07 -20.64 -17.85
C ASP A 74 -17.69 -19.67 -18.86
N PHE A 75 -17.37 -18.36 -18.81
CA PHE A 75 -18.02 -17.34 -19.65
C PHE A 75 -17.09 -16.59 -20.62
N ASN A 76 -15.77 -16.82 -20.57
CA ASN A 76 -14.80 -16.18 -21.47
C ASN A 76 -14.92 -14.64 -21.49
N ILE A 77 -15.20 -14.02 -20.33
CA ILE A 77 -15.28 -12.56 -20.19
C ILE A 77 -14.22 -12.08 -19.20
N ASP A 78 -13.21 -11.39 -19.74
CA ASP A 78 -12.13 -10.77 -18.99
C ASP A 78 -12.56 -9.38 -18.46
N TRP A 79 -13.14 -9.34 -17.27
CA TRP A 79 -13.33 -8.09 -16.53
C TRP A 79 -12.16 -7.85 -15.60
N LYS A 80 -11.64 -6.61 -15.64
CA LYS A 80 -10.61 -6.13 -14.71
C LYS A 80 -11.21 -5.21 -13.68
N TRP A 81 -10.91 -5.43 -12.42
CA TRP A 81 -11.35 -4.58 -11.32
C TRP A 81 -10.19 -3.73 -10.84
N ARG A 82 -10.44 -2.45 -10.61
CA ARG A 82 -9.49 -1.55 -9.94
C ARG A 82 -10.10 -1.05 -8.65
N ASP A 83 -9.34 -1.10 -7.58
CA ASP A 83 -9.76 -0.56 -6.29
C ASP A 83 -8.57 0.04 -5.54
N ILE A 84 -8.87 0.91 -4.57
CA ILE A 84 -7.90 1.52 -3.67
C ILE A 84 -7.75 0.61 -2.45
N ILE A 85 -6.51 0.31 -2.09
CA ILE A 85 -6.19 -0.40 -0.85
C ILE A 85 -6.41 0.53 0.34
N GLU A 86 -7.31 0.15 1.24
CA GLU A 86 -7.58 0.85 2.50
C GLU A 86 -7.55 -0.17 3.65
N PHE A 87 -6.94 0.18 4.80
CA PHE A 87 -7.01 -0.69 5.97
C PHE A 87 -8.40 -0.62 6.62
N CYS A 88 -9.04 -1.78 6.80
CA CYS A 88 -10.33 -1.86 7.50
C CYS A 88 -10.12 -2.24 8.97
N TRP A 89 -10.37 -1.31 9.89
CA TRP A 89 -10.29 -1.53 11.34
C TRP A 89 -11.68 -1.89 11.87
N GLU A 90 -12.05 -3.18 11.74
CA GLU A 90 -13.22 -3.93 12.27
C GLU A 90 -14.69 -3.40 12.18
N ARG A 91 -15.57 -4.38 11.91
CA ARG A 91 -17.05 -4.45 11.90
C ARG A 91 -17.90 -3.55 10.98
N TYR A 92 -17.39 -2.48 10.37
CA TYR A 92 -18.21 -1.62 9.49
C TYR A 92 -17.66 -1.42 8.07
N CYS A 93 -16.96 -2.41 7.50
CA CYS A 93 -16.75 -2.43 6.05
C CYS A 93 -18.06 -2.78 5.30
N GLN A 94 -19.08 -1.93 5.41
CA GLN A 94 -20.28 -1.95 4.56
C GLN A 94 -20.09 -0.95 3.41
N LYS A 95 -19.25 -1.29 2.44
CA LYS A 95 -19.35 -0.72 1.09
C LYS A 95 -19.60 -1.88 0.13
N PRO A 96 -20.54 -1.73 -0.83
CA PRO A 96 -20.97 -2.84 -1.67
C PRO A 96 -19.78 -3.31 -2.52
N LEU A 97 -19.44 -4.59 -2.36
CA LEU A 97 -18.44 -5.34 -3.13
C LEU A 97 -17.00 -4.81 -3.00
N ARG A 98 -16.45 -4.84 -1.79
CA ARG A 98 -14.99 -4.75 -1.58
C ARG A 98 -14.39 -6.13 -1.39
N ILE A 99 -13.34 -6.42 -2.15
CA ILE A 99 -12.52 -7.61 -2.01
C ILE A 99 -11.96 -7.60 -0.59
N PHE A 100 -12.47 -8.48 0.26
CA PHE A 100 -11.85 -8.77 1.54
C PHE A 100 -10.48 -9.39 1.23
N MET A 101 -9.40 -8.64 1.38
CA MET A 101 -8.17 -9.27 1.85
C MET A 101 -8.46 -9.66 3.30
N THR A 102 -9.05 -10.84 3.48
CA THR A 102 -9.20 -11.44 4.80
C THR A 102 -7.79 -11.75 5.29
N ILE A 103 -7.25 -10.84 6.09
CA ILE A 103 -6.02 -11.01 6.84
C ILE A 103 -6.30 -12.14 7.83
N LYS A 104 -5.65 -13.30 7.64
CA LYS A 104 -5.63 -14.37 8.65
C LYS A 104 -4.78 -13.95 9.85
#